data_AF-A0A967BP17-F1
#
_entry.id   AF-A0A967BP17-F1
#
_cell.length_a   1.000
_cell.length_b   1.000
_cell.length_c   1.000
_cell.angle_alpha   90.00
_cell.angle_beta   90.00
_cell.angle_gamma   90.00
#
_symmetry.space_group_name_H-M   'P 1'
#
loop_
_entity.id
_entity.type
_entity.pdbx_description
1 polymer ?
#
loop_
_entity_poly.entity_id
_entity_poly.type
_entity_poly.pdbx_seq_one_letter_code
_entity_poly.pdbx_strand_id
1 'polypeptide(L)'
;VVKDLEIYIPLGGLIDIRLEEKRLLKRKTELVDILNKIRNKINNQEFLTRAPENVVQREREKLDEISNELEKLEINLEMMK
;
A
#
# COMPACT_ATOMS: atom_id res chain seq x y z
N VAL A 1 -8.73 8.62 31.30
CA VAL A 1 -8.09 7.59 30.44
C VAL A 1 -9.19 6.67 29.96
N VAL A 2 -9.67 6.89 28.73
CA VAL A 2 -10.72 6.04 28.14
C VAL A 2 -9.99 4.98 27.33
N LYS A 3 -10.02 3.75 27.86
CA LYS A 3 -9.62 2.51 27.19
C LYS A 3 -10.41 2.37 25.89
N ASP A 4 -9.71 1.91 24.86
CA ASP A 4 -10.20 1.67 23.50
C ASP A 4 -11.65 1.23 23.47
N LEU A 5 -12.51 2.18 23.11
CA LEU A 5 -13.92 1.95 22.87
C LEU A 5 -14.00 1.31 21.48
N GLU A 6 -13.89 -0.01 21.41
CA GLU A 6 -14.24 -0.76 20.21
C GLU A 6 -15.73 -0.55 19.95
N ILE A 7 -16.04 0.40 19.06
CA ILE A 7 -17.39 0.67 18.62
C ILE A 7 -17.82 -0.50 17.73
N TYR A 8 -18.36 -1.54 18.36
CA TYR A 8 -19.20 -2.52 17.69
C TYR A 8 -20.51 -1.82 17.32
N ILE A 9 -20.60 -1.27 16.11
CA ILE A 9 -21.90 -0.95 15.54
C ILE A 9 -22.56 -2.29 15.20
N PRO A 10 -23.69 -2.66 15.83
CA PRO A 10 -24.49 -3.79 15.36
C PRO A 10 -25.18 -3.33 14.07
N LEU A 11 -24.43 -3.36 12.96
CA LEU A 11 -24.95 -3.09 11.63
C LEU A 11 -25.93 -4.22 11.31
N GLY A 12 -27.22 -3.93 11.44
CA GLY A 12 -28.23 -4.69 10.73
C GLY A 12 -27.89 -4.68 9.23
N GLY A 13 -27.24 -5.75 8.76
CA GLY A 13 -27.03 -6.03 7.33
C GLY A 13 -25.62 -5.82 6.79
N LEU A 14 -24.80 -6.89 6.86
CA LEU A 14 -23.82 -7.29 5.83
C LEU A 14 -22.74 -6.27 5.44
N ILE A 15 -21.82 -5.92 6.35
CA ILE A 15 -20.44 -5.73 5.88
C ILE A 15 -19.91 -7.13 5.60
N ASP A 16 -19.91 -7.52 4.33
CA ASP A 16 -19.26 -8.76 3.92
C ASP A 16 -17.76 -8.57 4.11
N ILE A 17 -17.23 -9.05 5.24
CA ILE A 17 -15.80 -9.01 5.55
C ILE A 17 -14.98 -9.61 4.41
N ARG A 18 -15.54 -10.59 3.66
CA ARG A 18 -14.88 -11.16 2.48
C ARG A 18 -14.86 -10.18 1.31
N LEU A 19 -15.89 -9.34 1.15
CA LEU A 19 -15.89 -8.28 0.16
C LEU A 19 -14.86 -7.20 0.49
N GLU A 20 -14.73 -6.84 1.77
CA GLU A 20 -13.75 -5.85 2.22
C GLU A 20 -12.32 -6.40 2.11
N GLU A 21 -12.08 -7.64 2.52
CA GLU A 21 -10.83 -8.36 2.30
C GLU A 21 -10.49 -8.38 0.80
N LYS A 22 -11.45 -8.71 -0.07
CA LYS A 22 -11.25 -8.71 -1.53
C LYS A 22 -10.90 -7.32 -2.08
N ARG A 23 -11.49 -6.25 -1.56
CA ARG A 23 -11.16 -4.86 -1.94
C ARG A 23 -9.74 -4.49 -1.51
N LEU A 24 -9.37 -4.81 -0.28
CA LEU A 24 -8.05 -4.56 0.26
C LEU A 24 -6.98 -5.38 -0.49
N LEU A 25 -7.25 -6.65 -0.79
CA LEU A 25 -6.37 -7.48 -1.62
C LEU A 25 -6.21 -6.92 -3.04
N LYS A 26 -7.29 -6.43 -3.66
CA LYS A 26 -7.20 -5.78 -4.97
C LYS A 26 -6.32 -4.53 -4.91
N ARG A 27 -6.52 -3.69 -3.91
CA ARG A 27 -5.69 -2.49 -3.69
C ARG A 27 -4.24 -2.85 -3.43
N LYS A 28 -3.98 -3.93 -2.68
CA LYS A 28 -2.64 -4.49 -2.46
C LYS A 28 -1.97 -4.84 -3.78
N THR A 29 -2.66 -5.57 -4.64
CA THR A 29 -2.12 -5.94 -5.97
C THR A 29 -1.79 -4.70 -6.81
N GLU A 30 -2.68 -3.71 -6.84
CA GLU A 30 -2.44 -2.45 -7.57
C GLU A 30 -1.19 -1.71 -7.05
N LEU A 31 -1.02 -1.60 -5.73
CA LEU A 31 0.16 -0.98 -5.13
C LEU A 31 1.44 -1.77 -5.41
N VAL A 32 1.39 -3.11 -5.34
CA VAL A 32 2.52 -3.98 -5.68
C VAL A 32 2.93 -3.79 -7.15
N ASP A 33 1.98 -3.70 -8.07
CA ASP A 33 2.27 -3.47 -9.49
C ASP A 33 2.93 -2.11 -9.73
N ILE A 34 2.47 -1.06 -9.04
CA ILE A 34 3.09 0.26 -9.12
C ILE A 34 4.52 0.21 -8.55
N LEU A 35 4.70 -0.41 -7.39
CA LEU A 35 5.99 -0.56 -6.73
C LEU A 35 6.98 -1.30 -7.64
N ASN A 36 6.55 -2.39 -8.27
CA ASN A 36 7.36 -3.14 -9.24
C ASN A 36 7.76 -2.28 -10.45
N LYS A 37 6.83 -1.48 -10.99
CA LYS A 37 7.13 -0.57 -12.10
C LYS A 37 8.17 0.48 -11.71
N ILE A 38 8.01 1.10 -10.55
CA ILE A 38 8.96 2.09 -10.04
C ILE A 38 10.31 1.42 -9.81
N ARG A 39 10.35 0.29 -9.10
CA ARG A 39 11.57 -0.47 -8.81
C ARG A 39 12.33 -0.87 -10.08
N ASN A 40 11.62 -1.31 -11.11
CA ASN A 40 12.22 -1.61 -12.41
C ASN A 40 12.79 -0.36 -13.08
N LYS A 41 12.12 0.79 -12.94
CA LYS A 41 12.58 2.08 -13.47
C LYS A 41 13.86 2.56 -12.76
N ILE A 42 13.93 2.46 -11.44
CA ILE A 42 15.14 2.86 -10.68
C ILE A 42 16.28 1.85 -10.78
N ASN A 43 15.99 0.56 -11.01
CA ASN A 43 17.02 -0.46 -11.27
C ASN A 43 17.59 -0.39 -12.69
N ASN A 44 16.93 0.32 -13.60
CA ASN A 44 17.45 0.51 -14.95
C ASN A 44 18.65 1.48 -14.90
N GLN A 45 19.85 0.95 -15.13
CA GLN A 45 21.09 1.75 -15.17
C GLN A 45 21.03 2.88 -16.21
N GLU A 46 20.30 2.69 -17.31
CA GLU A 46 20.11 3.73 -18.32
C GLU A 46 19.26 4.89 -17.79
N PHE A 47 18.27 4.60 -16.94
CA PHE A 47 17.48 5.61 -16.25
C PHE A 47 18.31 6.34 -15.20
N LEU A 48 19.09 5.61 -14.39
CA LEU A 48 19.96 6.20 -13.36
C LEU A 48 21.04 7.13 -13.94
N THR A 49 21.54 6.82 -15.14
CA THR A 49 22.61 7.60 -15.78
C THR A 49 22.09 8.77 -16.62
N ARG A 50 20.87 8.67 -17.17
CA ARG A 50 20.27 9.70 -18.04
C ARG A 50 19.29 10.61 -17.31
N ALA A 51 18.66 10.14 -16.23
CA ALA A 51 17.73 10.95 -15.46
C ALA A 51 18.48 11.87 -14.50
N PRO A 52 18.05 13.13 -14.37
CA PRO A 52 18.63 14.05 -13.39
C PRO A 52 18.31 13.59 -11.96
N GLU A 53 19.20 13.92 -11.04
CA GLU A 53 19.20 13.41 -9.67
C GLU A 53 17.91 13.74 -8.91
N ASN A 54 17.29 14.90 -9.19
CA ASN A 54 15.99 15.28 -8.66
C ASN A 54 14.84 14.33 -9.07
N VAL A 55 14.92 13.73 -10.27
CA VAL A 55 13.93 12.76 -10.74
C VAL A 55 14.17 11.40 -10.10
N VAL A 56 15.43 10.97 -10.02
CA VAL A 56 15.81 9.71 -9.35
C VAL A 56 15.41 9.74 -7.88
N GLN A 57 15.66 10.86 -7.20
CA GLN A 57 15.30 11.04 -5.80
C GLN A 57 13.78 11.01 -5.59
N ARG A 58 13.00 11.70 -6.45
CA ARG A 58 11.52 11.63 -6.41
C ARG A 58 10.99 10.22 -6.62
N GLU A 59 11.57 9.44 -7.53
CA GLU A 59 11.16 8.06 -7.76
C GLU A 59 11.52 7.15 -6.57
N ARG A 60 12.65 7.40 -5.88
CA ARG A 60 13.00 6.71 -4.62
C ARG A 60 12.06 7.05 -3.48
N GLU A 61 11.77 8.34 -3.27
CA GLU A 61 10.80 8.80 -2.26
C GLU A 61 9.42 8.18 -2.52
N LYS A 62 8.99 8.17 -3.78
CA LYS A 62 7.73 7.52 -4.17
C LYS A 62 7.73 6.01 -3.93
N LEU A 63 8.88 5.35 -4.11
CA LEU A 63 9.02 3.93 -3.79
C LEU A 63 8.84 3.70 -2.29
N ASP A 64 9.47 4.52 -1.45
CA ASP A 64 9.37 4.42 0.01
C ASP A 64 7.94 4.71 0.50
N GLU A 65 7.29 5.75 -0.04
CA GLU A 65 5.89 6.08 0.28
C GLU A 65 4.94 4.92 -0.03
N ILE A 66 5.03 4.35 -1.23
CA ILE A 66 4.18 3.23 -1.65
C ILE A 66 4.49 1.96 -0.86
N SER A 67 5.76 1.72 -0.51
CA SER A 67 6.16 0.60 0.33
C SER A 67 5.56 0.72 1.73
N ASN A 68 5.59 1.91 2.32
CA ASN A 68 4.98 2.19 3.62
C ASN A 68 3.44 2.07 3.57
N GLU A 69 2.79 2.51 2.48
CA GLU A 69 1.34 2.31 2.31
C GLU A 69 0.99 0.82 2.20
N LEU A 70 1.79 0.06 1.46
CA LEU A 70 1.63 -1.38 1.30
C LEU A 70 1.77 -2.11 2.64
N GLU A 71 2.79 -1.77 3.44
CA GLU A 71 3.01 -2.36 4.76
C GLU A 71 1.81 -2.11 5.69
N LYS A 72 1.31 -0.87 5.75
CA LYS A 72 0.09 -0.54 6.53
C LYS A 72 -1.12 -1.33 6.05
N LEU A 73 -1.26 -1.50 4.73
CA LEU A 73 -2.35 -2.27 4.14
C LEU A 73 -2.23 -3.77 4.49
N GLU A 74 -1.03 -4.32 4.51
CA GLU A 74 -0.75 -5.70 4.92
C GLU A 74 -1.07 -5.93 6.39
N ILE A 75 -0.66 -5.00 7.27
CA ILE A 75 -0.99 -5.04 8.70
C ILE A 75 -2.51 -5.01 8.89
N ASN A 76 -3.23 -4.12 8.18
CA ASN A 76 -4.69 -4.07 8.26
C ASN A 76 -5.35 -5.37 7.79
N LEU A 77 -4.84 -5.99 6.72
CA LEU A 77 -5.31 -7.29 6.24
C LEU A 77 -5.04 -8.42 7.25
N GLU A 78 -3.89 -8.39 7.92
CA GLU A 78 -3.52 -9.37 8.94
C GLU A 78 -4.40 -9.25 10.20
N MET A 79 -4.74 -8.02 10.60
CA MET A 79 -5.65 -7.75 11.72
C MET A 79 -7.11 -8.15 11.44
N MET A 80 -7.47 -8.39 10.16
CA MET A 80 -8.81 -8.85 9.74
C MET A 80 -8.92 -10.38 9.65
N LYS A 81 -7.81 -11.12 9.76
CA LYS A 81 -7.82 -12.59 9.87
C LYS A 81 -8.15 -13.06 11.27
#